data_AF-A0A969HFE4-F1
#
_entry.id   AF-A0A969HFE4-F1
#
_cell.length_a   1.000
_cell.length_b   1.000
_cell.length_c   1.000
_cell.angle_alpha   90.00
_cell.angle_beta   90.00
_cell.angle_gamma   90.00
#
_symmetry.space_group_name_H-M   'P 1'
#
loop_
_entity.id
_entity.type
_entity.pdbx_description
1 polymer ?
#
loop_
_entity_poly.entity_id
_entity_poly.type
_entity_poly.pdbx_seq_one_letter_code
_entity_poly.pdbx_strand_id
1 'polypeptide(L)'
;MSLPQAHGQISLFTLPESFVWLQHFSAEEIAEFFTELFDALNQSEQDRDWSLVTEVIESWKETANVKTDPIVTNGVQQGMAELAEGQGVSWTKLREELGL
;
A
#
# COMPACT_ATOMS: atom_id res chain seq x y z
N MET A 1 25.61 -30.08 -4.33
CA MET A 1 24.87 -30.12 -3.06
C MET A 1 24.00 -28.86 -3.06
N SER A 2 22.76 -28.97 -3.54
CA SER A 2 21.89 -27.81 -3.77
C SER A 2 21.11 -27.51 -2.49
N LEU A 3 21.19 -26.28 -2.02
CA LEU A 3 20.42 -25.80 -0.86
C LEU A 3 18.92 -25.84 -1.19
N PRO A 4 18.06 -26.23 -0.24
CA PRO A 4 16.62 -26.15 -0.43
C PRO A 4 16.23 -24.66 -0.51
N GLN A 5 15.68 -24.25 -1.65
CA GLN A 5 15.02 -22.97 -1.81
C GLN A 5 13.79 -22.97 -0.89
N ALA A 6 13.87 -22.29 0.24
CA ALA A 6 12.73 -22.04 1.11
C ALA A 6 11.76 -21.11 0.37
N HIS A 7 10.86 -21.71 -0.41
CA HIS A 7 9.67 -21.02 -0.87
C HIS A 7 8.82 -20.91 0.40
N GLY A 8 8.90 -19.76 1.07
CA GLY A 8 7.97 -19.41 2.14
C GLY A 8 6.58 -19.31 1.55
N GLN A 9 5.93 -20.45 1.30
CA GLN A 9 4.49 -20.49 1.15
C GLN A 9 3.94 -20.10 2.51
N ILE A 10 3.56 -18.83 2.65
CA ILE A 10 2.64 -18.42 3.69
C ILE A 10 1.37 -19.23 3.43
N SER A 11 1.20 -20.35 4.14
CA SER A 11 -0.12 -20.93 4.31
C SER A 11 -0.89 -19.89 5.08
N LEU A 12 -1.67 -19.09 4.35
CA LEU A 12 -2.65 -18.17 4.89
C LEU A 12 -3.55 -18.98 5.81
N PHE A 13 -3.25 -18.96 7.11
CA PHE A 13 -4.30 -18.96 8.12
C PHE A 13 -5.42 -18.10 7.55
N THR A 14 -6.65 -18.63 7.46
CA THR A 14 -7.81 -17.83 7.10
C THR A 14 -7.72 -16.53 7.88
N LEU A 15 -7.43 -15.44 7.17
CA LEU A 15 -7.23 -14.15 7.80
C LEU A 15 -8.50 -13.83 8.58
N PRO A 16 -8.39 -13.31 9.80
CA PRO A 16 -9.57 -12.78 10.48
C PRO A 16 -10.27 -11.79 9.56
N GLU A 17 -11.60 -11.70 9.66
CA GLU A 17 -12.39 -10.81 8.81
C GLU A 17 -11.88 -9.36 8.84
N SER A 18 -11.34 -8.91 9.98
CA SER A 18 -10.73 -7.59 10.16
C SER A 18 -9.44 -7.36 9.35
N PHE A 19 -8.84 -8.41 8.79
CA PHE A 19 -7.56 -8.39 8.09
C PHE A 19 -7.63 -8.91 6.65
N VAL A 20 -8.82 -9.19 6.10
CA VAL A 20 -8.97 -9.70 4.73
C VAL A 20 -8.35 -8.79 3.67
N TRP A 21 -8.26 -7.49 3.94
CA TRP A 21 -7.64 -6.49 3.06
C TRP A 21 -6.13 -6.71 2.88
N LEU A 22 -5.45 -7.46 3.78
CA LEU A 22 -4.04 -7.82 3.63
C LEU A 22 -3.77 -8.74 2.45
N GLN A 23 -4.79 -9.43 1.91
CA GLN A 23 -4.64 -10.30 0.74
C GLN A 23 -4.19 -9.56 -0.54
N HIS A 24 -4.29 -8.23 -0.56
CA HIS A 24 -3.92 -7.38 -1.69
C HIS A 24 -2.46 -6.93 -1.66
N PHE A 25 -1.70 -7.35 -0.65
CA PHE A 25 -0.30 -6.99 -0.46
C PHE A 25 0.61 -8.18 -0.72
N SER A 26 1.83 -7.86 -1.13
CA SER A 26 2.94 -8.81 -1.20
C SER A 26 3.40 -9.20 0.21
N ALA A 27 4.19 -10.28 0.31
CA ALA A 27 4.75 -10.71 1.59
C ALA A 27 5.67 -9.65 2.23
N GLU A 28 6.34 -8.84 1.42
CA GLU A 28 7.21 -7.74 1.87
C GLU A 28 6.37 -6.60 2.47
N GLU A 29 5.34 -6.16 1.77
CA GLU A 29 4.41 -5.13 2.26
C GLU A 29 3.64 -5.58 3.52
N ILE A 30 3.27 -6.86 3.61
CA ILE A 30 2.66 -7.43 4.83
C ILE A 30 3.66 -7.37 6.00
N ALA A 31 4.93 -7.66 5.76
CA ALA A 31 5.96 -7.57 6.80
C ALA A 31 6.16 -6.12 7.26
N GLU A 32 6.19 -5.16 6.33
CA GLU A 32 6.26 -3.73 6.61
C GLU A 32 5.08 -3.26 7.46
N PHE A 33 3.86 -3.64 7.08
CA PHE A 33 2.65 -3.36 7.87
C PHE A 33 2.79 -3.86 9.32
N PHE A 34 3.22 -5.10 9.53
CA PHE A 34 3.36 -5.62 10.90
C PHE A 34 4.47 -4.93 11.67
N THR A 35 5.58 -4.56 11.04
CA THR A 35 6.63 -3.76 11.67
C THR A 35 6.08 -2.43 12.17
N GLU A 36 5.38 -1.67 11.31
CA GLU A 36 4.77 -0.40 11.69
C GLU A 36 3.71 -0.57 12.78
N LEU A 37 2.90 -1.63 12.70
CA LEU A 37 1.88 -1.92 13.70
C LEU A 37 2.52 -2.23 15.07
N PHE A 38 3.60 -3.02 15.10
CA PHE A 38 4.30 -3.31 16.36
C PHE A 38 4.95 -2.08 16.98
N ASP A 39 5.54 -1.23 16.15
CA ASP A 39 6.11 0.04 16.62
C ASP A 39 5.02 0.95 17.18
N ALA A 40 3.88 1.07 16.49
CA ALA A 40 2.72 1.82 16.95
C ALA A 40 2.14 1.25 18.26
N LEU A 41 1.99 -0.07 18.38
CA LEU A 41 1.49 -0.72 19.60
C LEU A 41 2.42 -0.42 20.80
N ASN A 42 3.73 -0.53 20.60
CA ASN A 42 4.72 -0.27 21.64
C ASN A 42 4.72 1.21 22.08
N GLN A 43 4.61 2.14 21.13
CA GLN A 43 4.48 3.57 21.43
C GLN A 43 3.16 3.87 22.16
N SER A 44 2.05 3.31 21.67
CA SER A 44 0.72 3.48 22.25
C SER A 44 0.61 2.96 23.68
N GLU A 45 1.30 1.85 24.01
CA GLU A 45 1.37 1.35 25.38
C GLU A 45 2.06 2.35 26.32
N GLN A 46 3.17 2.95 25.87
CA GLN A 46 3.93 3.92 26.65
C GLN A 46 3.16 5.23 26.87
N ASP A 47 2.51 5.72 25.81
CA ASP A 47 1.80 7.01 25.84
C ASP A 47 0.35 6.89 26.34
N ARG A 48 -0.17 5.65 26.45
CA ARG A 48 -1.58 5.32 26.72
C ARG A 48 -2.54 5.95 25.70
N ASP A 49 -2.07 6.14 24.48
CA ASP A 49 -2.84 6.67 23.36
C ASP A 49 -2.82 5.68 22.19
N TRP A 50 -3.99 5.19 21.80
CA TRP A 50 -4.18 4.20 20.74
C TRP A 50 -4.52 4.82 19.38
N SER A 51 -4.49 6.15 19.28
CA SER A 51 -4.74 6.88 18.03
C SER A 51 -3.77 6.45 16.93
N LEU A 52 -2.48 6.31 17.24
CA LEU A 52 -1.45 5.89 16.28
C LEU A 52 -1.70 4.49 15.69
N VAL A 53 -2.11 3.53 16.52
CA VAL A 53 -2.46 2.18 16.05
C VAL A 53 -3.65 2.23 15.09
N THR A 54 -4.64 3.06 15.40
CA THR A 54 -5.81 3.26 14.52
C THR A 54 -5.39 3.89 13.20
N GLU A 55 -4.53 4.90 13.24
CA GLU A 55 -4.00 5.57 12.05
C GLU A 55 -3.24 4.61 11.13
N VAL A 56 -2.34 3.79 11.69
CA VAL A 56 -1.60 2.78 10.91
C VAL A 56 -2.57 1.82 10.23
N ILE A 57 -3.54 1.26 10.96
CA ILE A 57 -4.50 0.30 10.38
C ILE A 57 -5.34 0.94 9.27
N GLU A 58 -5.85 2.16 9.47
CA GLU A 58 -6.67 2.83 8.46
C GLU A 58 -5.86 3.26 7.23
N SER A 59 -4.63 3.74 7.41
CA SER A 59 -3.72 4.08 6.30
C SER A 59 -3.43 2.88 5.39
N TRP A 60 -3.15 1.72 5.99
CA TRP A 60 -2.90 0.49 5.23
C TRP A 60 -4.17 -0.06 4.57
N LYS A 61 -5.33 0.05 5.21
CA LYS A 61 -6.62 -0.28 4.58
C LYS A 61 -6.92 0.63 3.40
N GLU A 62 -6.66 1.93 3.51
CA GLU A 62 -6.82 2.87 2.41
C GLU A 62 -5.90 2.49 1.23
N THR A 63 -4.65 2.14 1.51
CA THR A 63 -3.72 1.64 0.49
C THR A 63 -4.26 0.38 -0.20
N ALA A 64 -4.87 -0.55 0.55
CA ALA A 64 -5.50 -1.75 0.00
C ALA A 64 -6.68 -1.40 -0.94
N ASN A 65 -7.50 -0.42 -0.53
CA ASN A 65 -8.63 0.05 -1.33
C ASN A 65 -8.14 0.69 -2.64
N VAL A 66 -7.11 1.53 -2.58
CA VAL A 66 -6.51 2.17 -3.76
C VAL A 66 -5.94 1.14 -4.73
N LYS A 67 -5.26 0.10 -4.22
CA LYS A 67 -4.72 -1.00 -5.05
C LYS A 67 -5.80 -1.83 -5.74
N THR A 68 -7.00 -1.87 -5.18
CA THR A 68 -8.12 -2.65 -5.71
C THR A 68 -9.11 -1.83 -6.50
N ASP A 69 -9.03 -0.50 -6.44
CA ASP A 69 -9.89 0.40 -7.21
C ASP A 69 -9.54 0.31 -8.72
N PRO A 70 -10.46 -0.19 -9.56
CA PRO A 70 -10.25 -0.30 -11.00
C PRO A 70 -10.06 1.07 -11.66
N ILE A 71 -10.67 2.14 -11.13
CA ILE A 71 -10.55 3.48 -11.69
C ILE A 71 -9.13 3.99 -11.48
N VAL A 72 -8.58 3.83 -10.27
CA VAL A 72 -7.22 4.26 -9.97
C VAL A 72 -6.21 3.44 -10.76
N THR A 73 -6.34 2.11 -10.72
CA THR A 73 -5.38 1.22 -11.40
C THR A 73 -5.38 1.42 -12.92
N ASN A 74 -6.55 1.58 -13.55
CA ASN A 74 -6.64 1.89 -14.97
C ASN A 74 -6.09 3.29 -15.29
N GLY A 75 -6.39 4.29 -14.46
CA GLY A 75 -5.88 5.65 -14.64
C GLY A 75 -4.35 5.72 -14.55
N VAL A 76 -3.75 5.01 -13.60
CA VAL A 76 -2.29 4.91 -13.48
C VAL A 76 -1.69 4.21 -14.70
N GLN A 77 -2.26 3.10 -15.15
CA GLN A 77 -1.78 2.39 -16.34
C GLN A 77 -1.88 3.25 -17.61
N GLN A 78 -3.00 3.96 -17.78
CA GLN A 78 -3.19 4.88 -18.89
C GLN A 78 -2.17 6.02 -18.85
N GLY A 79 -1.99 6.67 -17.70
CA GLY A 79 -1.01 7.74 -17.55
C GLY A 79 0.43 7.27 -17.82
N MET A 80 0.79 6.07 -17.37
CA MET A 80 2.10 5.47 -17.68
C MET A 80 2.28 5.20 -19.18
N ALA A 81 1.23 4.77 -19.88
CA ALA A 81 1.26 4.59 -21.34
C ALA A 81 1.42 5.92 -22.08
N GLU A 82 0.64 6.94 -21.71
CA GLU A 82 0.74 8.30 -22.28
C GLU A 82 2.15 8.88 -22.09
N LEU A 83 2.75 8.70 -20.91
CA LEU A 83 4.13 9.11 -20.64
C LEU A 83 5.14 8.36 -21.51
N ALA A 84 4.97 7.04 -21.69
CA ALA A 84 5.83 6.25 -22.56
C ALA A 84 5.73 6.66 -24.04
N GLU A 85 4.55 7.14 -24.46
CA GLU A 85 4.29 7.70 -25.79
C GLU A 85 4.75 9.18 -25.93
N GLY A 86 5.32 9.76 -24.88
CA GLY A 86 5.81 11.14 -24.88
C GLY A 86 4.71 12.20 -24.79
N GLN A 87 3.50 11.81 -24.37
CA GLN A 87 2.34 12.71 -24.22
C GLN A 87 2.31 13.43 -22.86
N GLY A 88 3.35 13.24 -22.02
CA GLY A 88 3.48 13.93 -20.75
C GLY A 88 3.55 15.45 -20.89
N VAL A 89 2.68 16.16 -20.18
CA VAL A 89 2.69 17.63 -20.09
C VAL A 89 3.50 18.05 -18.85
N SER A 90 4.35 19.06 -18.99
CA SER A 90 5.08 19.60 -17.83
C SER A 90 4.13 20.38 -16.92
N TRP A 91 4.40 20.37 -15.61
CA TRP A 91 3.64 21.14 -14.64
C TRP A 91 3.56 22.65 -14.96
N THR A 92 4.63 23.20 -15.53
CA THR A 92 4.66 24.61 -15.96
C THR A 92 3.67 24.89 -17.08
N LYS A 93 3.65 24.04 -18.11
CA LYS A 93 2.72 24.19 -19.24
C LYS A 93 1.27 23.98 -18.80
N LEU A 94 1.03 22.97 -17.96
CA LEU A 94 -0.31 22.69 -17.43
C LEU A 94 -0.84 23.85 -16.57
N ARG A 95 0.03 24.48 -15.76
CA ARG A 95 -0.33 25.66 -14.97
C ARG A 95 -0.76 26.83 -15.87
N GLU A 96 -0.01 27.10 -16.94
CA GLU A 96 -0.35 28.15 -17.92
C GLU A 96 -1.70 27.87 -18.62
N GLU A 97 -1.98 26.62 -18.99
CA GLU A 97 -3.23 26.21 -19.64
C GLU A 97 -4.45 26.29 -18.70
N LEU A 98 -4.25 26.01 -17.41
CA LEU A 98 -5.30 26.09 -16.38
C LEU A 98 -5.47 27.49 -15.78
N GLY A 99 -4.58 28.44 -16.10
CA GLY A 99 -4.61 29.80 -15.54
C GLY A 99 -4.30 29.86 -14.04
N LEU A 100 -3.48 28.92 -13.55
CA LEU A 100 -3.07 28.78 -12.14
C LEU A 100 -1.73 29.45 -11.82
#